data_AF-A0A535BM28-F1
#
_entry.id   AF-A0A535BM28-F1
#
_cell.length_a   1.000
_cell.length_b   1.000
_cell.length_c   1.000
_cell.angle_alpha   90.00
_cell.angle_beta   90.00
_cell.angle_gamma   90.00
#
_symmetry.space_group_name_H-M   'P 1'
#
loop_
_entity.id
_entity.type
_entity.pdbx_description
1 polymer ?
#
loop_
_entity_poly.entity_id
_entity_poly.type
_entity_poly.pdbx_seq_one_letter_code
_entity_poly.pdbx_strand_id
1 'polypeptide(L)'
;MTQNEIIDTLVEYLDQHLKEIRGHIGRDPYKGDIFKLFADAYRSGYFDDSSRPGLGADALCDILQVRWLANREHEEKRKHLLDQLLPMWREWQYGWDKYPKG
;
A
#
# COMPACT_ATOMS: atom_id res chain seq x y z
N MET A 1 -9.09 -1.03 -11.45
CA MET A 1 -9.52 -0.52 -10.13
C MET A 1 -9.27 0.97 -10.11
N THR A 2 -10.15 1.74 -9.48
CA THR A 2 -9.93 3.17 -9.21
C THR A 2 -8.95 3.36 -8.04
N GLN A 3 -8.45 4.58 -7.84
CA GLN A 3 -7.58 4.91 -6.72
C GLN A 3 -8.21 4.57 -5.37
N ASN A 4 -9.50 4.91 -5.18
CA ASN A 4 -10.22 4.62 -3.94
C ASN A 4 -10.39 3.11 -3.74
N GLU A 5 -10.72 2.35 -4.79
CA GLU A 5 -10.81 0.88 -4.69
C GLU A 5 -9.48 0.25 -4.26
N ILE A 6 -8.35 0.76 -4.76
CA ILE A 6 -7.02 0.27 -4.37
C ILE A 6 -6.74 0.57 -2.90
N ILE A 7 -7.03 1.81 -2.45
CA ILE A 7 -6.85 2.22 -1.06
C ILE A 7 -7.75 1.39 -0.13
N ASP A 8 -9.02 1.23 -0.47
CA ASP A 8 -9.98 0.48 0.34
C ASP A 8 -9.58 -1.01 0.43
N THR A 9 -9.16 -1.61 -0.69
CA THR A 9 -8.66 -3.00 -0.70
C THR A 9 -7.39 -3.14 0.15
N LEU A 10 -6.47 -2.18 0.07
CA LEU A 10 -5.25 -2.19 0.87
C LEU A 10 -5.58 -2.08 2.37
N VAL A 11 -6.49 -1.19 2.76
CA VAL A 11 -6.99 -1.07 4.13
C VAL A 11 -7.59 -2.39 4.62
N GLU A 12 -8.41 -3.04 3.80
CA GLU A 12 -8.98 -4.34 4.13
C GLU A 12 -7.87 -5.39 4.39
N TYR A 13 -6.81 -5.40 3.56
CA TYR A 13 -5.70 -6.33 3.73
C TYR A 13 -4.96 -6.09 5.05
N LEU A 14 -4.75 -4.82 5.41
CA LEU A 14 -4.13 -4.44 6.67
C LEU A 14 -5.00 -4.81 7.88
N ASP A 15 -6.31 -4.62 7.80
CA ASP A 15 -7.24 -5.06 8.85
C ASP A 15 -7.31 -6.58 8.99
N GLN A 16 -7.26 -7.32 7.87
CA GLN A 16 -7.15 -8.79 7.89
C GLN A 16 -5.83 -9.25 8.53
N HIS A 17 -4.74 -8.51 8.36
CA HIS A 17 -3.47 -8.77 9.05
C HIS A 17 -3.60 -8.55 10.56
N LEU A 18 -4.24 -7.46 11.01
CA LEU A 18 -4.49 -7.22 12.44
C LEU A 18 -5.34 -8.32 13.09
N LYS A 19 -6.23 -8.95 12.30
CA LYS A 19 -7.04 -10.10 12.71
C LYS A 19 -6.31 -11.45 12.55
N GLU A 20 -5.03 -11.43 12.21
CA GLU A 20 -4.17 -12.61 12.03
C GLU A 20 -4.63 -13.58 10.91
N ILE A 21 -5.43 -13.10 9.96
CA ILE A 21 -6.00 -13.92 8.87
C ILE A 21 -5.02 -14.09 7.71
N ARG A 22 -4.19 -13.08 7.41
CA ARG A 22 -3.32 -13.02 6.22
C ARG A 22 -1.89 -13.53 6.41
N GLY A 23 -1.44 -13.70 7.66
CA GLY A 23 -0.03 -13.98 7.96
C GLY A 23 0.89 -12.77 7.71
N HIS A 24 2.19 -13.02 7.52
CA HIS A 24 3.23 -11.99 7.50
C HIS A 24 3.27 -11.20 6.17
N ILE A 25 3.29 -9.87 6.24
CA ILE A 25 3.22 -8.97 5.06
C ILE A 25 4.34 -9.16 4.03
N GLY A 26 5.54 -9.47 4.49
CA GLY A 26 6.70 -9.73 3.63
C GLY A 26 6.77 -11.14 3.01
N ARG A 27 5.76 -12.00 3.22
CA ARG A 27 5.73 -13.39 2.71
C ARG A 27 4.54 -13.63 1.80
N ASP A 28 4.67 -14.58 0.88
CA ASP A 28 3.58 -15.01 0.03
C ASP A 28 2.53 -15.83 0.81
N PRO A 29 1.24 -15.76 0.44
CA PRO A 29 0.69 -15.02 -0.72
C PRO A 29 0.52 -13.51 -0.49
N TYR A 30 0.62 -13.03 0.77
CA TYR A 30 0.26 -11.67 1.12
C TYR A 30 1.12 -10.61 0.40
N LYS A 31 2.45 -10.79 0.38
CA LYS A 31 3.35 -9.90 -0.36
C LYS A 31 2.97 -9.80 -1.84
N GLY A 32 2.69 -10.94 -2.48
CA GLY A 32 2.23 -11.01 -3.86
C GLY A 32 0.91 -10.28 -4.11
N ASP A 33 -0.05 -10.34 -3.17
CA ASP A 33 -1.33 -9.64 -3.32
C ASP A 33 -1.19 -8.12 -3.17
N ILE A 34 -0.34 -7.64 -2.27
CA ILE A 34 -0.02 -6.20 -2.19
C ILE A 34 0.71 -5.76 -3.48
N PHE A 35 1.63 -6.58 -3.98
CA PHE A 35 2.34 -6.27 -5.23
C PHE A 35 1.40 -6.17 -6.43
N LYS A 36 0.34 -6.99 -6.51
CA LYS A 36 -0.68 -6.86 -7.56
C LYS A 36 -1.40 -5.51 -7.47
N LEU A 37 -1.79 -5.07 -6.27
CA LEU A 37 -2.40 -3.74 -6.07
C LEU A 37 -1.46 -2.61 -6.49
N PHE A 38 -0.18 -2.72 -6.11
CA PHE A 38 0.86 -1.78 -6.56
C PHE A 38 0.96 -1.74 -8.09
N ALA A 39 1.05 -2.91 -8.74
CA ALA A 39 1.19 -3.02 -10.18
C ALA A 39 -0.01 -2.41 -10.93
N ASP A 40 -1.23 -2.63 -10.43
CA ASP A 40 -2.44 -2.06 -11.00
C ASP A 40 -2.49 -0.55 -10.84
N ALA A 41 -2.12 -0.02 -9.66
CA ALA A 41 -2.00 1.41 -9.42
C ALA A 41 -0.98 2.07 -10.35
N TYR A 42 0.19 1.45 -10.49
CA TYR A 42 1.28 1.99 -11.30
C TYR A 42 0.90 2.03 -12.79
N ARG A 43 0.40 0.92 -13.33
CA ARG A 43 -0.03 0.84 -14.75
C ARG A 43 -1.18 1.79 -15.08
N SER A 44 -1.97 2.17 -14.09
CA SER A 44 -3.07 3.12 -14.25
C SER A 44 -2.62 4.59 -14.20
N GLY A 45 -1.32 4.86 -14.04
CA GLY A 45 -0.78 6.23 -13.95
C GLY A 45 -1.09 6.92 -12.62
N TYR A 46 -1.40 6.16 -11.55
CA TYR A 46 -1.78 6.75 -10.26
C TYR A 46 -0.59 7.28 -9.44
N PHE A 47 0.62 7.10 -9.94
CA PHE A 47 1.86 7.60 -9.35
C PHE A 47 2.28 8.97 -9.93
N ASP A 48 1.63 9.42 -11.01
CA ASP A 48 1.93 10.70 -11.64
C ASP A 48 1.51 11.87 -10.76
N ASP A 49 2.24 12.99 -10.83
CA ASP A 49 2.01 14.20 -10.03
C ASP A 49 0.61 14.80 -10.20
N SER A 50 -0.04 14.54 -11.33
CA SER A 50 -1.40 14.99 -11.65
C SER A 50 -2.49 14.14 -10.99
N SER A 51 -2.15 12.96 -10.47
CA SER A 51 -3.09 12.01 -9.93
C SER A 51 -3.63 12.44 -8.56
N ARG A 52 -4.94 12.35 -8.36
CA ARG A 52 -5.61 12.73 -7.10
C ARG A 52 -6.65 11.68 -6.69
N PRO A 53 -6.44 10.95 -5.58
CA PRO A 53 -5.28 10.99 -4.68
C PRO A 53 -4.05 10.25 -5.26
N GLY A 54 -2.86 10.87 -5.25
CA GLY A 54 -1.65 10.18 -5.69
C GLY A 54 -1.36 8.92 -4.86
N LEU A 55 -0.87 7.86 -5.51
CA LEU A 55 -0.55 6.57 -4.89
C LEU A 55 0.96 6.31 -4.79
N GLY A 56 1.79 7.34 -4.96
CA GLY A 56 3.21 7.29 -4.57
C GLY A 56 3.37 7.03 -3.07
N ALA A 57 4.52 6.48 -2.66
CA ALA A 57 4.71 6.00 -1.28
C ALA A 57 4.39 7.06 -0.20
N ASP A 58 4.80 8.31 -0.43
CA ASP A 58 4.58 9.40 0.55
C ASP A 58 3.10 9.82 0.59
N ALA A 59 2.45 9.99 -0.58
CA ALA A 59 1.04 10.29 -0.65
C ALA A 59 0.17 9.17 -0.06
N LEU A 60 0.54 7.92 -0.30
CA LEU A 60 -0.13 6.76 0.29
C LEU A 60 0.02 6.74 1.82
N CYS A 61 1.20 7.12 2.34
CA CYS A 61 1.42 7.25 3.78
C CYS A 61 0.43 8.26 4.39
N ASP A 62 0.31 9.45 3.83
CA ASP A 62 -0.60 10.49 4.32
C ASP A 62 -2.06 10.01 4.32
N ILE A 63 -2.47 9.32 3.25
CA ILE A 63 -3.81 8.73 3.13
C ILE A 63 -4.04 7.68 4.23
N LEU A 64 -3.10 6.76 4.43
CA LEU A 64 -3.24 5.69 5.43
C LEU A 64 -3.16 6.22 6.87
N GLN A 65 -2.40 7.30 7.12
CA GLN A 65 -2.40 7.98 8.41
C GLN A 65 -3.79 8.48 8.78
N VAL A 66 -4.49 9.10 7.82
CA VAL A 66 -5.84 9.65 8.04
C VAL A 66 -6.91 8.55 8.05
N ARG A 67 -6.88 7.62 7.10
CA ARG A 67 -7.98 6.66 6.90
C ARG A 67 -7.87 5.41 7.78
N TRP A 68 -6.65 5.03 8.20
CA TRP A 68 -6.42 3.76 8.87
C TRP A 68 -5.72 3.91 10.23
N LEU A 69 -4.70 4.76 10.34
CA LEU A 69 -3.97 4.97 11.60
C LEU A 69 -4.72 5.85 12.59
N ALA A 70 -5.66 6.68 12.13
CA ALA A 70 -6.51 7.49 13.00
C ALA A 70 -7.33 6.64 14.00
N ASN A 71 -7.55 5.36 13.71
CA ASN A 71 -8.07 4.40 14.69
C ASN A 71 -6.98 4.02 15.70
N ARG A 72 -7.20 4.41 16.97
CA ARG A 72 -6.28 4.17 18.09
C ARG A 72 -6.22 2.71 18.55
N GLU A 73 -7.16 1.88 18.12
CA GLU A 73 -7.13 0.45 18.40
C GLU A 73 -5.91 -0.21 17.73
N HIS A 74 -5.09 -0.88 18.54
CA HIS A 74 -3.84 -1.51 18.09
C HIS A 74 -2.87 -0.53 17.41
N GLU A 75 -2.84 0.74 17.84
CA GLU A 75 -2.02 1.81 17.24
C GLU A 75 -0.57 1.38 16.96
N GLU A 76 0.11 0.77 17.92
CA GLU A 76 1.51 0.33 17.74
C GLU A 76 1.65 -0.79 16.69
N LYS A 77 0.69 -1.73 16.62
CA LYS A 77 0.68 -2.74 15.56
C LYS A 77 0.40 -2.11 14.19
N ARG A 78 -0.49 -1.12 14.14
CA ARG A 78 -0.80 -0.36 12.91
C ARG A 78 0.43 0.39 12.40
N LYS A 79 1.12 1.14 13.27
CA LYS A 79 2.38 1.83 12.95
C LYS A 79 3.42 0.85 12.42
N HIS A 80 3.65 -0.24 13.15
CA HIS A 80 4.62 -1.27 12.74
C HIS A 80 4.30 -1.85 11.36
N LEU A 81 3.01 -2.05 11.04
CA LEU A 81 2.61 -2.57 9.74
C LEU A 81 2.83 -1.55 8.61
N LEU A 82 2.63 -0.25 8.87
CA LEU A 82 2.98 0.81 7.91
C LEU A 82 4.50 0.88 7.68
N ASP A 83 5.30 0.71 8.73
CA ASP A 83 6.76 0.68 8.65
C ASP A 83 7.27 -0.51 7.81
N GLN A 84 6.47 -1.56 7.64
CA GLN A 84 6.77 -2.68 6.75
C GLN A 84 6.23 -2.47 5.33
N LEU A 85 5.01 -1.92 5.19
CA LEU A 85 4.34 -1.71 3.90
C LEU A 85 5.03 -0.63 3.05
N LEU A 86 5.32 0.53 3.65
CA LEU A 86 5.76 1.71 2.91
C LEU A 86 7.15 1.52 2.25
N PRO A 87 8.15 0.89 2.90
CA PRO A 87 9.41 0.57 2.24
C PRO A 87 9.22 -0.36 1.03
N MET A 88 8.39 -1.40 1.15
CA MET A 88 8.09 -2.30 0.02
C MET A 88 7.47 -1.52 -1.15
N TRP A 89 6.49 -0.67 -0.88
CA TRP A 89 5.84 0.15 -1.90
C TRP A 89 6.82 1.10 -2.59
N ARG A 90 7.68 1.77 -1.82
CA ARG A 90 8.71 2.69 -2.31
C ARG A 90 9.77 1.97 -3.14
N GLU A 91 10.22 0.80 -2.70
CA GLU A 91 11.21 -0.02 -3.43
C GLU A 91 10.66 -0.47 -4.79
N TRP A 92 9.39 -0.86 -4.86
CA TRP A 92 8.76 -1.23 -6.12
C TRP A 92 8.56 -0.04 -7.05
N GLN A 93 8.11 1.09 -6.52
CA GLN A 93 8.02 2.36 -7.27
C GLN A 93 9.38 2.70 -7.88
N TYR A 94 10.43 2.77 -7.06
CA TYR A 94 11.79 3.05 -7.51
C TYR A 94 12.26 2.05 -8.57
N GLY A 95 11.99 0.76 -8.36
CA GLY A 95 12.37 -0.30 -9.30
C GLY A 95 11.71 -0.14 -10.66
N TRP A 96 10.42 0.22 -10.71
CA TRP A 96 9.67 0.39 -11.96
C TRP A 96 9.95 1.75 -12.62
N ASP A 97 10.18 2.82 -11.85
CA ASP A 97 10.58 4.13 -12.37
C ASP A 97 11.95 4.07 -13.05
N LYS A 98 12.92 3.36 -12.43
CA LYS A 98 14.30 3.29 -12.91
C LYS A 98 14.51 2.25 -14.02
N TYR A 99 13.76 1.16 -13.97
CA TYR A 99 13.83 0.09 -14.96
C TYR A 99 12.44 -0.17 -15.55
N PRO A 100 11.88 0.80 -16.30
CA PRO A 100 10.59 0.63 -16.92
C PRO A 100 10.67 -0.58 -17.85
N LYS A 101 9.88 -1.62 -17.55
CA LYS A 101 9.70 -2.73 -18.48
C LYS A 101 8.92 -2.17 -19.67
N GLY A 102 9.60 -2.06 -20.80
CA GLY A 102 8.99 -1.73 -22.10
C GLY A 102 7.94 -2.76 -22.52
#